data_AF-A0A8J2PLA1-F1
#
_entry.id   AF-A0A8J2PLA1-F1
#
_cell.length_a   1.000
_cell.length_b   1.000
_cell.length_c   1.000
_cell.angle_alpha   90.00
_cell.angle_beta   90.00
_cell.angle_gamma   90.00
#
_symmetry.space_group_name_H-M   'P 1'
#
loop_
_entity.id
_entity.type
_entity.pdbx_description
1 polymer ?
#
loop_
_entity_poly.entity_id
_entity_poly.type
_entity_poly.pdbx_seq_one_letter_code
_entity_poly.pdbx_strand_id
1 'polypeptide(L)'
;MKQIYVKDFDYFVNRRGFDVEKHDPHMHLSLINQTGESWKDLRSKMSPNFTTGKIRRMFTIFDSSSKKMVKAIREKSQTESNIELRPYMQKVTMDIIASSAFGIQTDLFEEPNSSFAIMGKKIQDIFSGKNVFKIFFLMLFPK
;
A
#
# COMPACT_ATOMS: atom_id res chain seq x y z
N MET A 1 1.64 -8.52 23.26
CA MET A 1 1.30 -8.67 21.83
C MET A 1 0.52 -9.93 21.51
N LYS A 2 1.03 -11.16 21.76
CA LYS A 2 0.28 -12.41 21.49
C LYS A 2 -1.04 -12.52 22.26
N GLN A 3 -1.08 -12.01 23.49
CA GLN A 3 -2.31 -11.94 24.28
C GLN A 3 -3.41 -11.18 23.51
N ILE A 4 -3.10 -9.96 23.04
CA ILE A 4 -4.04 -9.07 22.36
C ILE A 4 -4.43 -9.57 20.94
N TYR A 5 -3.46 -9.96 20.11
CA TYR A 5 -3.75 -10.28 18.70
C TYR A 5 -4.18 -11.73 18.44
N VAL A 6 -4.05 -12.63 19.41
CA VAL A 6 -4.30 -14.07 19.20
C VAL A 6 -5.19 -14.65 20.28
N LYS A 7 -4.79 -14.55 21.57
CA LYS A 7 -5.53 -15.21 22.66
C LYS A 7 -6.85 -14.51 22.97
N ASP A 8 -6.80 -13.19 23.10
CA ASP A 8 -7.93 -12.34 23.44
C ASP A 8 -8.44 -11.58 22.20
N PHE A 9 -8.22 -12.13 21.00
CA PHE A 9 -8.60 -11.48 19.75
C PHE A 9 -10.08 -11.10 19.73
N ASP A 10 -10.95 -11.95 20.29
CA ASP A 10 -12.39 -11.73 20.36
C ASP A 10 -12.78 -10.49 21.19
N TYR A 11 -11.90 -10.03 22.08
CA TYR A 11 -12.06 -8.78 22.84
C TYR A 11 -11.45 -7.56 22.10
N PHE A 12 -10.50 -7.78 21.20
CA PHE A 12 -9.76 -6.73 20.49
C PHE A 12 -9.92 -6.83 18.96
N VAL A 13 -11.13 -7.14 18.49
CA VAL A 13 -11.43 -7.38 17.07
C VAL A 13 -11.28 -6.11 16.22
N ASN A 14 -11.72 -4.97 16.76
CA ASN A 14 -11.89 -3.74 16.00
C ASN A 14 -10.63 -2.88 16.03
N ARG A 15 -10.26 -2.35 14.86
CA ARG A 15 -9.19 -1.37 14.72
C ARG A 15 -9.78 0.03 14.84
N ARG A 16 -8.94 0.97 15.27
CA ARG A 16 -9.28 2.40 15.13
C ARG A 16 -9.30 2.75 13.64
N GLY A 17 -10.49 2.81 13.07
CA GLY A 17 -10.69 3.28 11.69
C GLY A 17 -10.40 4.77 11.56
N PHE A 18 -10.03 5.18 10.36
CA PHE A 18 -9.96 6.57 9.96
C PHE A 18 -11.39 7.15 9.94
N ASP A 19 -11.58 8.35 10.46
CA ASP A 19 -12.87 9.04 10.43
C ASP A 19 -13.09 9.66 9.04
N VAL A 20 -13.38 8.79 8.07
CA VAL A 20 -13.51 9.14 6.64
C VAL A 20 -14.96 9.25 6.17
N GLU A 21 -15.91 8.98 7.07
CA GLU A 21 -17.31 8.70 6.75
C GLU A 21 -18.02 9.89 6.10
N LYS A 22 -17.54 11.13 6.31
CA LYS A 22 -18.09 12.34 5.70
C LYS A 22 -17.43 12.79 4.39
N HIS A 23 -16.27 12.26 4.00
CA HIS A 23 -15.48 12.84 2.90
C HIS A 23 -15.04 11.84 1.82
N ASP A 24 -15.00 10.53 2.09
CA ASP A 24 -14.69 9.51 1.07
C ASP A 24 -15.45 8.20 1.36
N PRO A 25 -16.57 7.94 0.66
CA PRO A 25 -17.36 6.72 0.85
C PRO A 25 -16.59 5.45 0.48
N HIS A 26 -15.56 5.51 -0.36
CA HIS A 26 -14.77 4.35 -0.74
C HIS A 26 -13.76 3.95 0.34
N MET A 27 -13.16 4.93 1.02
CA MET A 27 -12.24 4.67 2.13
C MET A 27 -12.97 4.02 3.31
N HIS A 28 -14.21 4.40 3.59
CA HIS A 28 -15.02 3.75 4.63
C HIS A 28 -15.20 2.25 4.35
N LEU A 29 -15.46 1.87 3.10
CA LEU A 29 -15.67 0.48 2.69
C LEU A 29 -14.38 -0.37 2.66
N SER A 30 -13.21 0.23 2.87
CA SER A 30 -11.94 -0.49 2.85
C SER A 30 -11.80 -1.46 4.02
N LEU A 31 -11.08 -2.56 3.80
CA LEU A 31 -10.83 -3.61 4.81
C LEU A 31 -10.17 -3.08 6.10
N ILE A 32 -9.46 -1.96 6.04
CA ILE A 32 -8.79 -1.37 7.20
C ILE A 32 -9.73 -0.54 8.09
N ASN A 33 -10.88 -0.11 7.56
CA ASN A 33 -11.87 0.72 8.27
C ASN A 33 -13.11 -0.03 8.70
N GLN A 34 -13.46 -1.14 8.03
CA GLN A 34 -14.56 -1.99 8.46
C GLN A 34 -14.29 -2.63 9.84
N THR A 35 -15.36 -2.89 10.58
CA THR A 35 -15.31 -3.48 11.94
C THR A 35 -16.31 -4.63 12.06
N GLY A 36 -16.18 -5.43 13.13
CA GLY A 36 -17.11 -6.52 13.43
C GLY A 36 -17.29 -7.54 12.31
N GLU A 37 -18.53 -7.94 12.07
CA GLU A 37 -18.87 -8.98 11.08
C GLU A 37 -18.57 -8.54 9.64
N SER A 38 -18.86 -7.27 9.30
CA SER A 38 -18.55 -6.71 7.97
C SER A 38 -17.05 -6.83 7.63
N TRP A 39 -16.18 -6.61 8.62
CA TRP A 39 -14.74 -6.83 8.45
C TRP A 39 -14.40 -8.31 8.24
N LYS A 40 -15.00 -9.22 9.02
CA LYS A 40 -14.77 -10.67 8.88
C LYS A 40 -15.20 -11.16 7.50
N ASP A 41 -16.36 -10.73 7.03
CA ASP A 41 -16.90 -11.05 5.70
C ASP A 41 -16.03 -10.52 4.57
N LEU A 42 -15.58 -9.28 4.66
CA LEU A 42 -14.70 -8.71 3.64
C LEU A 42 -13.33 -9.42 3.66
N ARG A 43 -12.80 -9.73 4.85
CA ARG A 43 -11.52 -10.43 5.01
C ARG A 43 -11.58 -11.86 4.46
N SER A 44 -12.66 -12.59 4.71
CA SER A 44 -12.83 -13.96 4.23
C SER A 44 -12.88 -14.01 2.70
N LYS A 45 -13.49 -13.00 2.06
CA LYS A 45 -13.51 -12.84 0.59
C LYS A 45 -12.16 -12.46 0.01
N MET A 46 -11.38 -11.62 0.69
CA MET A 46 -10.08 -11.14 0.19
C MET A 46 -8.93 -12.13 0.40
N SER A 47 -8.91 -12.86 1.52
CA SER A 47 -7.79 -13.73 1.91
C SER A 47 -7.40 -14.80 0.86
N PRO A 48 -8.34 -15.42 0.13
CA PRO A 48 -8.03 -16.40 -0.92
C PRO A 48 -7.22 -15.83 -2.11
N ASN A 49 -7.04 -14.51 -2.22
CA ASN A 49 -6.20 -13.90 -3.26
C ASN A 49 -4.70 -13.91 -2.93
N PHE A 50 -4.35 -14.11 -1.66
CA PHE A 50 -2.97 -14.07 -1.18
C PHE A 50 -2.45 -15.44 -0.74
N THR A 51 -2.94 -16.52 -1.36
CA THR A 51 -2.39 -17.86 -1.10
C THR A 51 -0.98 -17.98 -1.66
N THR A 52 -0.16 -18.87 -1.09
CA THR A 52 1.22 -19.12 -1.54
C THR A 52 1.29 -19.42 -3.04
N GLY A 53 0.31 -20.16 -3.58
CA GLY A 53 0.22 -20.45 -5.01
C GLY A 53 -0.03 -19.20 -5.88
N LYS A 54 -0.92 -18.30 -5.47
CA LYS A 54 -1.17 -17.04 -6.17
C LYS A 54 0.03 -16.09 -6.06
N ILE A 55 0.64 -15.98 -4.89
CA ILE A 55 1.86 -15.18 -4.68
C ILE A 55 3.01 -15.68 -5.57
N ARG A 56 3.19 -17.00 -5.67
CA ARG A 56 4.20 -17.58 -6.56
C ARG A 56 3.97 -17.20 -8.03
N ARG A 57 2.72 -17.13 -8.49
CA ARG A 57 2.39 -16.68 -9.85
C ARG A 57 2.69 -15.19 -10.07
N MET A 58 2.58 -14.36 -9.03
CA MET A 58 2.95 -12.93 -9.08
C MET A 58 4.47 -12.71 -9.10
N PHE A 59 5.29 -13.73 -8.89
CA PHE A 59 6.75 -13.60 -8.87
C PHE A 59 7.33 -13.01 -10.16
N THR A 60 6.75 -13.34 -11.31
CA THR A 60 7.19 -12.78 -12.61
C THR A 60 7.00 -11.27 -12.68
N ILE A 61 5.94 -10.74 -12.06
CA ILE A 61 5.69 -9.30 -11.92
C ILE A 61 6.76 -8.69 -11.00
N PHE A 62 7.05 -9.33 -9.87
CA PHE A 62 8.07 -8.82 -8.94
C PHE A 62 9.45 -8.76 -9.60
N ASP A 63 9.83 -9.80 -10.33
CA ASP A 63 11.10 -9.87 -11.04
C ASP A 63 11.19 -8.81 -12.16
N SER A 64 10.14 -8.67 -12.98
CA SER A 64 10.14 -7.69 -14.08
C SER A 64 10.21 -6.24 -13.56
N SER A 65 9.39 -5.87 -12.57
CA SER A 65 9.43 -4.55 -11.95
C SER A 65 10.76 -4.29 -11.25
N SER A 66 11.35 -5.29 -10.59
CA SER A 66 12.66 -5.16 -9.93
C SER A 66 13.78 -4.94 -10.94
N LYS A 67 13.75 -5.62 -12.09
CA LYS A 67 14.71 -5.39 -13.18
C LYS A 67 14.63 -3.97 -13.74
N LYS A 68 13.41 -3.43 -13.92
CA LYS A 68 13.21 -2.02 -14.31
C LYS A 68 13.85 -1.07 -13.29
N MET A 69 13.64 -1.32 -11.99
CA MET A 69 14.26 -0.53 -10.92
C MET A 69 15.80 -0.58 -10.95
N VAL A 70 16.38 -1.79 -11.04
CA VAL A 70 17.84 -1.98 -11.07
C VAL A 70 18.45 -1.29 -12.28
N LYS A 71 17.82 -1.37 -13.45
CA LYS A 71 18.25 -0.65 -14.66
C LYS A 71 18.29 0.86 -14.41
N ALA A 72 17.21 1.43 -13.90
CA ALA A 72 17.10 2.87 -13.64
C ALA A 72 18.12 3.37 -12.59
N ILE A 73 18.41 2.58 -11.55
CA ILE A 73 19.44 2.92 -10.56
C ILE A 73 20.84 2.85 -11.18
N ARG A 74 21.12 1.81 -11.98
CA ARG A 74 22.42 1.63 -12.64
C ARG A 74 22.71 2.80 -13.58
N GLU A 75 21.74 3.22 -14.38
CA GLU A 75 21.88 4.37 -15.28
C GLU A 75 22.18 5.65 -14.48
N LYS A 76 21.47 5.88 -13.37
CA LYS A 76 21.70 7.04 -12.51
C LYS A 76 23.08 7.01 -11.83
N SER A 77 23.57 5.84 -11.45
CA SER A 77 24.89 5.69 -10.83
C SER A 77 26.08 6.03 -11.74
N GLN A 78 25.85 6.13 -13.05
CA GLN A 78 26.89 6.57 -13.97
C GLN A 78 27.15 8.08 -13.87
N THR A 79 26.18 8.86 -13.40
CA THR A 79 26.26 10.33 -13.34
C THR A 79 26.26 10.86 -11.91
N GLU A 80 25.71 10.13 -10.95
CA GLU A 80 25.59 10.55 -9.55
C GLU A 80 26.17 9.50 -8.60
N SER A 81 27.02 9.94 -7.68
CA SER A 81 27.63 9.07 -6.65
C SER A 81 26.73 8.82 -5.44
N ASN A 82 25.70 9.64 -5.24
CA ASN A 82 24.74 9.51 -4.15
C ASN A 82 23.32 9.46 -4.72
N ILE A 83 22.65 8.32 -4.55
CA ILE A 83 21.32 8.07 -5.10
C ILE A 83 20.34 7.88 -3.97
N GLU A 84 19.31 8.74 -3.92
CA GLU A 84 18.18 8.53 -3.03
C GLU A 84 17.34 7.34 -3.52
N LEU A 85 17.30 6.24 -2.75
CA LEU A 85 16.59 5.02 -3.15
C LEU A 85 15.08 5.08 -2.94
N ARG A 86 14.59 6.00 -2.09
CA ARG A 86 13.17 6.08 -1.70
C ARG A 86 12.23 6.23 -2.91
N PRO A 87 12.49 7.12 -3.90
CA PRO A 87 11.65 7.21 -5.09
C PRO A 87 11.62 5.94 -5.94
N TYR A 88 12.73 5.20 -6.00
CA TYR A 88 12.82 3.94 -6.75
C TYR A 88 12.00 2.84 -6.08
N MET A 89 12.09 2.72 -4.75
CA MET A 89 11.30 1.78 -3.95
C MET A 89 9.80 2.09 -4.03
N GLN A 90 9.44 3.37 -4.05
CA GLN A 90 8.06 3.80 -4.26
C GLN A 90 7.54 3.40 -5.63
N LYS A 91 8.31 3.66 -6.71
CA LYS A 91 7.95 3.30 -8.08
C LYS A 91 7.82 1.79 -8.27
N VAL A 92 8.76 0.98 -7.79
CA VAL A 92 8.70 -0.48 -7.94
C VAL A 92 7.50 -1.08 -7.20
N THR A 93 7.22 -0.62 -5.98
CA THR A 93 6.07 -1.11 -5.20
C THR A 93 4.76 -0.78 -5.90
N MET A 94 4.69 0.42 -6.48
CA MET A 94 3.53 0.90 -7.21
C MET A 94 3.31 0.13 -8.52
N ASP A 95 4.37 -0.13 -9.29
CA ASP A 95 4.31 -0.94 -10.52
C ASP A 95 3.86 -2.38 -10.24
N ILE A 96 4.39 -2.97 -9.17
CA ILE A 96 4.00 -4.30 -8.70
C ILE A 96 2.49 -4.34 -8.39
N ILE A 97 1.98 -3.39 -7.61
CA ILE A 97 0.55 -3.35 -7.25
C ILE A 97 -0.32 -3.09 -8.49
N ALA A 98 0.09 -2.19 -9.38
CA ALA A 98 -0.61 -1.89 -10.64
C ALA A 98 -0.81 -3.18 -11.46
N SER A 99 0.29 -3.89 -11.65
CA SER A 99 0.33 -5.10 -12.46
C SER A 99 -0.38 -6.27 -11.77
N SER A 100 -0.16 -6.47 -10.47
CA SER A 100 -0.67 -7.65 -9.75
C SER A 100 -2.14 -7.56 -9.36
N ALA A 101 -2.59 -6.37 -8.93
CA ALA A 101 -3.94 -6.18 -8.43
C ALA A 101 -4.91 -5.69 -9.51
N PHE A 102 -4.43 -4.91 -10.47
CA PHE A 102 -5.27 -4.28 -11.50
C PHE A 102 -4.99 -4.79 -12.91
N GLY A 103 -3.93 -5.58 -13.12
CA GLY A 103 -3.53 -6.05 -14.45
C GLY A 103 -3.02 -4.93 -15.36
N ILE A 104 -2.64 -3.79 -14.79
CA ILE A 104 -2.18 -2.61 -15.53
C ILE A 104 -0.65 -2.65 -15.59
N GLN A 105 -0.11 -2.74 -16.81
CA GLN A 105 1.33 -2.52 -17.01
C GLN A 105 1.59 -1.02 -16.93
N THR A 106 2.47 -0.63 -16.00
CA THR A 106 2.87 0.77 -15.86
C THR A 106 4.34 0.93 -16.19
N ASP A 107 4.68 2.02 -16.87
CA ASP A 107 6.06 2.38 -17.15
C ASP A 107 6.49 3.53 -16.25
N LEU A 108 6.29 3.38 -14.93
CA LEU A 108 6.58 4.41 -13.92
C LEU A 108 8.05 4.86 -13.86
N PHE A 109 8.96 4.04 -14.41
CA PHE A 109 10.37 4.36 -14.54
C PHE A 109 10.67 5.23 -15.75
N GLU A 110 9.88 5.14 -16.82
CA GLU A 110 10.07 5.85 -18.10
C GLU A 110 9.10 7.05 -18.23
N GLU A 111 7.87 6.91 -17.73
CA GLU A 111 6.79 7.90 -17.74
C GLU A 111 6.39 8.34 -16.32
N PRO A 112 7.11 9.30 -15.72
CA PRO A 112 6.84 9.75 -14.35
C PRO A 112 5.51 10.49 -14.18
N ASN A 113 4.84 10.88 -15.27
CA ASN A 113 3.60 11.66 -15.28
C ASN A 113 2.36 10.83 -15.67
N SER A 114 2.44 9.50 -15.68
CA SER A 114 1.26 8.66 -15.91
C SER A 114 0.19 8.91 -14.84
N SER A 115 -1.08 8.73 -15.19
CA SER A 115 -2.21 8.90 -14.26
C SER A 115 -2.05 8.06 -12.99
N PHE A 116 -1.46 6.87 -13.11
CA PHE A 116 -1.16 5.98 -11.98
C PHE A 116 -0.06 6.56 -11.08
N ALA A 117 1.00 7.13 -11.66
CA ALA A 117 2.06 7.81 -10.90
C ALA A 117 1.52 8.99 -10.09
N ILE A 118 0.68 9.81 -10.73
CA ILE A 118 0.06 10.99 -10.10
C ILE A 118 -0.83 10.55 -8.94
N MET A 119 -1.67 9.54 -9.15
CA MET A 119 -2.58 9.06 -8.11
C MET A 119 -1.82 8.40 -6.95
N GLY A 120 -0.80 7.60 -7.24
CA GLY A 120 0.03 7.01 -6.20
C GLY A 120 0.82 8.03 -5.39
N LYS A 121 1.30 9.11 -6.02
CA LYS A 121 1.92 10.24 -5.29
C LYS A 121 0.93 10.91 -4.34
N LYS A 122 -0.32 11.14 -4.76
CA LYS A 122 -1.38 11.67 -3.88
C LYS A 122 -1.59 10.78 -2.65
N ILE A 123 -1.59 9.45 -2.82
CA ILE A 123 -1.69 8.51 -1.70
C ILE A 123 -0.46 8.60 -0.79
N GLN A 124 0.74 8.72 -1.35
CA GLN A 124 1.96 8.90 -0.55
C GLN A 124 1.97 10.20 0.24
N ASP A 125 1.41 11.28 -0.32
CA ASP A 125 1.31 12.59 0.33
C ASP A 125 0.37 12.55 1.56
N ILE A 126 -0.61 11.64 1.61
CA ILE A 126 -1.42 11.36 2.82
C ILE A 126 -0.51 10.94 3.99
N PHE A 127 0.57 10.23 3.72
CA PHE A 127 1.55 9.78 4.71
C PHE A 127 2.80 10.66 4.74
N SER A 128 2.72 11.91 4.27
CA SER A 128 3.81 12.90 4.39
C SER A 128 3.77 13.63 5.73
N GLY A 129 4.91 14.19 6.15
CA GLY A 129 5.15 14.66 7.53
C GLY A 129 3.98 15.39 8.20
N LYS A 130 3.45 16.46 7.59
CA LYS A 130 2.34 17.24 8.18
C LYS A 130 1.06 16.41 8.38
N ASN A 131 0.76 15.52 7.44
CA ASN A 131 -0.42 14.65 7.51
C ASN A 131 -0.20 13.48 8.48
N VAL A 132 1.02 12.95 8.60
CA VAL A 132 1.37 11.93 9.62
C VAL A 132 1.20 12.50 11.02
N PHE A 133 1.65 13.72 11.28
CA PHE A 133 1.39 14.39 12.56
C PHE A 133 -0.11 14.52 12.82
N LYS A 134 -0.90 14.94 11.82
CA LYS A 134 -2.36 15.04 11.95
C LYS A 134 -3.02 13.69 12.24
N ILE A 135 -2.62 12.61 11.53
CA ILE A 135 -3.11 11.24 11.76
C ILE A 135 -2.71 10.76 13.17
N PHE A 136 -1.48 11.02 13.59
CA PHE A 136 -1.00 10.66 14.92
C PHE A 136 -1.82 11.33 16.02
N PHE A 137 -2.07 12.64 15.93
CA PHE A 137 -2.94 13.35 16.86
C PHE A 137 -4.38 12.81 16.84
N LEU A 138 -4.95 12.57 15.65
CA LEU A 138 -6.26 11.94 15.51
C LEU A 138 -6.32 10.53 16.10
N MET A 139 -5.19 9.82 16.24
CA MET A 139 -5.12 8.51 16.87
C MET A 139 -4.97 8.55 18.40
N LEU A 140 -4.55 9.68 18.99
CA LEU A 140 -4.34 9.83 20.44
C LEU A 140 -5.61 10.25 21.20
N PHE A 141 -6.50 11.03 20.59
CA PHE A 141 -7.74 11.44 21.26
C PHE A 141 -8.73 10.27 21.34
N PRO A 142 -9.42 10.02 22.46
CA PRO A 142 -10.50 9.05 22.50
C PRO A 142 -11.61 9.43 21.50
N LYS A 143 -12.28 8.43 20.93
CA LYS A 143 -13.52 8.66 20.16
C LYS A 143 -14.67 8.86 21.12
#